data_AF-A0A942RAV5-F1
#
_entry.id   AF-A0A942RAV5-F1
#
_cell.length_a   1.000
_cell.length_b   1.000
_cell.length_c   1.000
_cell.angle_alpha   90.00
_cell.angle_beta   90.00
_cell.angle_gamma   90.00
#
_symmetry.space_group_name_H-M   'P 1'
#
loop_
_entity.id
_entity.type
_entity.pdbx_description
1 polymer ?
#
loop_
_entity_poly.entity_id
_entity_poly.type
_entity_poly.pdbx_seq_one_letter_code
_entity_poly.pdbx_strand_id
1 'polypeptide(L)' 'MLNSTEIQTCIDKCTQSAQMIRNIANGMVDHRARYALAEADRHIEMCIHGCLDAKGLSKS' A
#
# COMPACT_ATOMS: atom_id res chain seq x y z
N MET A 1 11.76 -18.38 -3.04
CA MET A 1 11.43 -17.67 -1.79
C MET A 1 11.83 -16.21 -2.01
N LEU A 2 10.92 -15.26 -1.80
CA LEU A 2 11.30 -13.84 -1.75
C LEU A 2 12.24 -13.64 -0.57
N ASN A 3 13.36 -12.97 -0.79
CA ASN A 3 14.33 -12.70 0.26
C ASN A 3 13.77 -11.59 1.18
N SER A 4 14.07 -11.62 2.49
CA SER A 4 13.57 -10.63 3.48
C SER A 4 13.70 -9.16 3.04
N THR A 5 14.75 -8.82 2.29
CA THR A 5 14.99 -7.49 1.72
C THR A 5 13.98 -7.13 0.62
N GLU A 6 13.60 -8.10 -0.22
CA GLU A 6 12.58 -7.89 -1.26
C GLU A 6 11.19 -7.71 -0.64
N ILE A 7 10.90 -8.44 0.44
CA ILE A 7 9.66 -8.30 1.21
C ILE A 7 9.60 -6.93 1.90
N GLN A 8 10.71 -6.47 2.49
CA GLN A 8 10.75 -5.13 3.07
C GLN A 8 10.58 -4.05 2.00
N THR A 9 11.21 -4.22 0.83
CA THR A 9 11.03 -3.31 -0.31
C THR A 9 9.57 -3.28 -0.80
N CYS A 10 8.85 -4.41 -0.76
CA CYS A 10 7.42 -4.49 -1.06
C CYS A 10 6.59 -3.62 -0.10
N ILE A 11 6.82 -3.78 1.21
CA ILE A 11 6.14 -3.00 2.25
C ILE A 11 6.42 -1.51 2.08
N ASP A 12 7.69 -1.14 1.87
CA ASP A 12 8.10 0.26 1.77
C ASP A 12 7.47 0.94 0.53
N LYS A 13 7.46 0.25 -0.62
CA LYS A 13 6.82 0.75 -1.84
C LYS A 13 5.31 0.97 -1.65
N CYS A 14 4.61 -0.01 -1.09
CA CYS A 14 3.17 0.11 -0.89
C CYS A 14 2.84 1.17 0.17
N THR A 15 3.64 1.29 1.23
CA THR A 15 3.49 2.39 2.22
C THR A 15 3.71 3.76 1.59
N GLN A 16 4.71 3.91 0.72
CA GLN A 16 4.98 5.17 0.01
C GLN A 16 3.84 5.54 -0.95
N SER A 17 3.30 4.56 -1.69
CA SER A 17 2.13 4.77 -2.55
C SER A 17 0.90 5.19 -1.73
N ALA A 18 0.65 4.59 -0.56
CA ALA A 18 -0.48 4.98 0.31
C ALA A 18 -0.35 6.43 0.78
N GLN A 19 0.84 6.85 1.17
CA GLN A 19 1.08 8.26 1.55
C GLN A 19 0.86 9.21 0.38
N MET A 20 1.30 8.85 -0.82
CA MET A 20 1.08 9.66 -2.01
C MET A 20 -0.42 9.83 -2.31
N ILE A 21 -1.19 8.74 -2.29
CA ILE A 21 -2.63 8.77 -2.55
C ILE A 21 -3.35 9.61 -1.51
N ARG A 22 -3.04 9.43 -0.22
CA ARG A 22 -3.63 10.23 0.87
C ARG A 22 -3.33 11.73 0.72
N ASN A 23 -2.10 12.09 0.34
CA ASN A 23 -1.73 13.48 0.10
C ASN A 23 -2.52 14.09 -1.06
N ILE A 24 -2.69 13.34 -2.16
CA ILE A 24 -3.49 13.79 -3.31
C ILE A 24 -4.95 13.94 -2.89
N ALA A 25 -5.54 12.93 -2.23
CA ALA A 25 -6.94 12.93 -1.81
C ALA A 25 -7.28 14.10 -0.88
N ASN A 26 -6.38 14.42 0.04
CA ASN A 26 -6.53 15.57 0.94
C ASN A 26 -6.57 16.90 0.17
N GLY A 27 -5.77 17.03 -0.89
CA GLY A 27 -5.74 18.21 -1.76
C GLY A 27 -6.90 18.30 -2.76
N MET A 28 -7.67 17.22 -2.95
CA MET A 28 -8.80 17.23 -3.89
C MET A 28 -10.02 17.93 -3.30
N VAL A 29 -10.63 18.84 -4.06
CA VAL A 29 -11.93 19.44 -3.70
C VAL A 29 -13.09 18.56 -4.21
N ASP A 30 -12.86 17.82 -5.30
CA ASP A 30 -13.87 16.96 -5.91
C ASP A 30 -14.13 15.69 -5.10
N HIS A 31 -15.39 15.49 -4.71
CA HIS A 31 -15.83 14.35 -3.89
C HIS A 31 -15.75 13.00 -4.61
N ARG A 32 -15.98 12.96 -5.93
CA ARG A 32 -15.95 11.72 -6.71
C ARG A 32 -14.53 11.23 -6.86
N ALA A 33 -13.59 12.14 -7.10
CA ALA A 33 -12.18 11.82 -7.19
C ALA A 33 -11.60 11.42 -5.83
N ARG A 34 -12.04 12.04 -4.73
CA ARG A 34 -11.74 11.55 -3.37
C ARG A 34 -12.20 10.11 -3.14
N TYR A 35 -13.39 9.75 -3.61
CA TYR A 35 -13.90 8.39 -3.47
C TYR A 35 -13.08 7.37 -4.28
N ALA A 36 -12.71 7.71 -5.52
CA ALA A 36 -11.84 6.86 -6.33
C ALA A 36 -10.45 6.66 -5.69
N LEU A 37 -9.93 7.69 -5.02
CA LEU A 37 -8.67 7.60 -4.27
C LEU A 37 -8.80 6.79 -2.98
N ALA A 38 -9.95 6.82 -2.31
CA ALA A 38 -10.21 5.97 -1.15
C ALA A 38 -10.23 4.48 -1.53
N GLU A 39 -10.77 4.14 -2.71
CA GLU A 39 -10.71 2.77 -3.24
C GLU A 39 -9.28 2.37 -3.59
N ALA A 40 -8.49 3.29 -4.15
CA ALA A 40 -7.08 3.05 -4.42
C ALA A 40 -6.26 2.85 -3.12
N ASP A 41 -6.58 3.57 -2.05
CA ASP A 41 -5.96 3.40 -0.73
C ASP A 41 -6.24 2.00 -0.17
N ARG A 42 -7.48 1.51 -0.31
CA ARG A 42 -7.88 0.15 0.07
C ARG A 42 -7.09 -0.93 -0.68
N HIS A 43 -6.83 -0.74 -1.97
CA HIS A 43 -5.99 -1.65 -2.75
C HIS A 43 -4.54 -1.66 -2.27
N ILE A 44 -4.03 -0.53 -1.80
CA ILE A 44 -2.67 -0.44 -1.26
C ILE A 44 -2.57 -1.12 0.10
N GLU A 45 -3.59 -1.01 0.96
CA GLU A 45 -3.65 -1.78 2.22
C GLU A 45 -3.57 -3.30 1.96
N MET A 46 -4.28 -3.79 0.94
CA MET A 46 -4.17 -5.19 0.53
C MET A 46 -2.76 -5.56 0.06
N CYS A 47 -2.06 -4.66 -0.65
CA CYS A 47 -0.65 -4.88 -0.99
C CYS A 47 0.20 -5.05 0.27
N ILE A 48 0.07 -4.13 1.25
CA ILE A 48 0.86 -4.16 2.48
C ILE A 48 0.62 -5.47 3.25
N HIS A 49 -0.64 -5.88 3.39
CA HIS A 49 -0.98 -7.16 4.01
C HIS A 49 -0.37 -8.35 3.27
N GLY A 50 -0.45 -8.38 1.93
CA GLY A 50 0.19 -9.45 1.14
C GLY A 50 1.71 -9.52 1.34
N CYS A 51 2.40 -8.37 1.41
CA CYS A 51 3.83 -8.35 1.71
C CYS A 51 4.12 -8.85 3.14
N LEU A 52 3.29 -8.50 4.13
CA LEU A 52 3.43 -8.92 5.52
C LEU A 52 3.19 -10.42 5.69
N ASP A 53 2.18 -10.98 5.01
CA ASP A 53 1.90 -12.41 5.01
C ASP A 53 3.06 -13.20 4.41
N ALA A 54 3.62 -12.72 3.29
CA ALA A 54 4.82 -13.30 2.70
C ALA A 54 6.03 -13.24 3.66
N LYS A 55 6.15 -12.17 4.47
CA LYS A 55 7.17 -12.06 5.52
C LYS A 55 6.98 -13.14 6.59
N GLY A 56 5.74 -13.40 7.01
CA GLY A 56 5.40 -14.45 7.96
C GLY A 56 5.77 -15.84 7.44
N LEU A 57 5.44 -16.13 6.18
CA LEU A 57 5.75 -17.41 5.53
C LEU A 57 7.26 -17.62 5.30
N SER A 58 8.02 -16.55 5.04
CA SER A 58 9.48 -16.62 4.86
C SER A 58 10.28 -16.95 6.13
N LYS A 59 9.64 -16.84 7.30
CA LYS A 59 10.24 -17.18 8.61
C LYS A 59 9.92 -18.61 9.06
N SER A 60 9.12 -19.34 8.29
CA SER A 60 8.69 -20.72 8.57
C SER A 60 9.44 -21.73 7.73
#